data_AF-A0A935I2M7-F1
#
_entry.id   AF-A0A935I2M7-F1
#
_cell.length_a   1.000
_cell.length_b   1.000
_cell.length_c   1.000
_cell.angle_alpha   90.00
_cell.angle_beta   90.00
_cell.angle_gamma   90.00
#
_symmetry.space_group_name_H-M   'P 1'
#
loop_
_entity.id
_entity.type
_entity.pdbx_description
1 polymer ?
#
loop_
_entity_poly.entity_id
_entity_poly.type
_entity_poly.pdbx_seq_one_letter_code
_entity_poly.pdbx_strand_id
1 'polypeptide(L)'
;MPTLKAQRFGWYVYDWANSAFSTSVVTVFLGPFLTNLAESAANDAGQVTPFGIPMHPGSWFSYCIAVSVILQVFILPPIGAIVDRSHRKRLSLAVWAFLGAAATIGLAVLSSGSGNYIIGGLFFIIANLSFGASVVVANSFLNDLATPEERDSVSSRGWAFGYRVGGPPLLGTPVVVLRCKRIRRSHRTRHSRRLCDNGYMVGLVHLCLHHVVAR
;
A
#
# COMPACT_ATOMS: atom_id res chain seq x y z
N MET A 1 16.56 -24.68 -13.70
CA MET A 1 16.53 -23.35 -13.04
C MET A 1 15.95 -22.33 -14.01
N PRO A 2 15.17 -21.32 -13.57
CA PRO A 2 14.67 -20.28 -14.46
C PRO A 2 15.82 -19.51 -15.13
N THR A 3 15.69 -19.16 -16.41
CA THR A 3 16.73 -18.40 -17.13
C THR A 3 16.92 -17.01 -16.52
N LEU A 4 18.12 -16.44 -16.62
CA LEU A 4 18.43 -15.10 -16.12
C LEU A 4 17.45 -14.04 -16.64
N LYS A 5 17.02 -14.17 -17.90
CA LYS A 5 16.00 -13.31 -18.52
C LYS A 5 14.65 -13.40 -17.81
N ALA A 6 14.18 -14.61 -17.48
CA ALA A 6 12.93 -14.81 -16.75
C ALA A 6 13.00 -14.24 -15.32
N GLN A 7 14.16 -14.35 -14.67
CA GLN A 7 14.34 -13.78 -13.33
C GLN A 7 14.37 -12.25 -13.34
N ARG A 8 15.06 -11.63 -14.32
CA ARG A 8 15.04 -10.17 -14.53
C ARG A 8 13.64 -9.66 -14.84
N PHE A 9 12.88 -10.38 -15.67
CA PHE A 9 11.48 -10.03 -15.96
C PHE A 9 10.60 -10.06 -14.71
N GLY A 10 10.70 -11.12 -13.88
CA GLY A 10 9.96 -11.20 -12.62
C GLY A 10 10.29 -10.04 -11.67
N TRP A 11 11.55 -9.60 -11.63
CA TRP A 11 11.95 -8.44 -10.84
C TRP A 11 11.35 -7.13 -11.37
N TYR A 12 11.33 -6.92 -12.69
CA TYR A 12 10.66 -5.74 -13.28
C TYR A 12 9.15 -5.71 -13.04
N VAL A 13 8.48 -6.87 -13.11
CA VAL A 13 7.05 -6.99 -12.80
C VAL A 13 6.78 -6.69 -11.32
N TYR A 14 7.65 -7.15 -10.42
CA TYR A 14 7.57 -6.82 -9.00
C TYR A 14 7.75 -5.32 -8.76
N ASP A 15 8.75 -4.68 -9.37
CA ASP A 15 9.01 -3.24 -9.20
C ASP A 15 7.84 -2.38 -9.69
N TRP A 16 7.19 -2.81 -10.79
CA TRP A 16 5.95 -2.23 -11.26
C TRP A 16 4.80 -2.36 -10.24
N ALA A 17 4.56 -3.57 -9.71
CA ALA A 17 3.52 -3.81 -8.72
C ALA A 17 3.75 -2.99 -7.44
N ASN A 18 5.01 -2.90 -7.00
CA ASN A 18 5.44 -2.10 -5.86
C ASN A 18 5.13 -0.61 -6.05
N SER A 19 5.44 -0.08 -7.23
CA SER A 19 5.14 1.30 -7.60
C SER A 19 3.64 1.55 -7.58
N ALA A 20 2.83 0.70 -8.23
CA ALA A 20 1.38 0.83 -8.28
C ALA A 20 0.72 0.79 -6.89
N PHE A 21 1.23 -0.06 -6.00
CA PHE A 21 0.76 -0.15 -4.61
C PHE A 21 1.05 1.14 -3.84
N SER A 22 2.30 1.62 -3.87
CA SER A 22 2.70 2.83 -3.16
C SER A 22 1.90 4.05 -3.63
N THR A 23 1.77 4.22 -4.94
CA THR A 23 1.14 5.40 -5.56
C THR A 23 -0.39 5.39 -5.55
N SER A 24 -1.02 4.23 -5.34
CA SER A 24 -2.48 4.14 -5.31
C SER A 24 -2.95 3.89 -3.88
N VAL A 25 -2.51 2.79 -3.28
CA VAL A 25 -3.03 2.34 -1.98
C VAL A 25 -2.55 3.26 -0.86
N VAL A 26 -1.24 3.50 -0.77
CA VAL A 26 -0.66 4.28 0.33
C VAL A 26 -1.01 5.76 0.22
N THR A 27 -0.85 6.35 -0.97
CA THR A 27 -1.03 7.80 -1.15
C THR A 27 -2.48 8.21 -1.39
N VAL A 28 -3.28 7.46 -2.17
CA VAL A 28 -4.64 7.90 -2.56
C VAL A 28 -5.71 7.36 -1.62
N PHE A 29 -5.61 6.10 -1.20
CA PHE A 29 -6.68 5.46 -0.43
C PHE A 29 -6.46 5.54 1.09
N LEU A 30 -5.26 5.24 1.57
CA LEU A 30 -5.01 5.06 3.00
C LEU A 30 -5.14 6.35 3.83
N GLY A 31 -4.75 7.49 3.29
CA GLY A 31 -4.90 8.79 3.95
C GLY A 31 -6.36 9.14 4.26
N PRO A 32 -7.22 9.33 3.22
CA PRO A 32 -8.64 9.58 3.43
C PRO A 32 -9.33 8.48 4.23
N PHE A 33 -8.93 7.22 4.05
CA PHE A 33 -9.53 6.11 4.77
C PHE A 33 -9.33 6.22 6.29
N LEU A 34 -8.09 6.39 6.74
CA LEU A 34 -7.78 6.49 8.17
C LEU A 34 -8.33 7.77 8.79
N THR A 35 -8.36 8.88 8.04
CA THR A 35 -9.02 10.11 8.50
C THR A 35 -10.52 9.90 8.69
N ASN A 36 -11.24 9.32 7.72
CA ASN A 36 -12.68 9.05 7.86
C ASN A 36 -12.98 8.10 9.02
N LEU A 37 -12.13 7.10 9.24
CA LEU A 37 -12.26 6.15 10.34
C LEU A 37 -12.08 6.85 11.71
N ALA A 38 -11.11 7.75 11.81
CA ALA A 38 -10.89 8.57 13.00
C ALA A 38 -12.04 9.58 13.22
N GLU A 39 -12.54 10.23 12.16
CA GLU A 39 -13.67 11.16 12.24
C GLU A 39 -14.95 10.45 12.72
N SER A 40 -15.18 9.22 12.26
CA SER A 40 -16.35 8.42 12.69
C SER A 40 -16.29 8.01 14.16
N ALA A 41 -15.10 8.04 14.76
CA ALA A 41 -14.85 7.72 16.16
C ALA A 41 -14.61 8.98 17.02
N ALA A 42 -14.78 10.17 16.45
CA ALA A 42 -14.58 11.42 17.18
C ALA A 42 -15.70 11.62 18.23
N ASN A 43 -15.32 12.19 19.37
CA ASN A 43 -16.25 12.57 20.43
C ASN A 43 -17.04 13.85 20.06
N ASP A 44 -17.96 14.29 20.93
CA ASP A 44 -18.78 15.50 20.71
C ASP A 44 -17.94 16.78 20.53
N ALA A 45 -16.69 16.78 20.97
CA ALA A 45 -15.72 17.87 20.77
C ALA A 45 -14.96 17.77 19.43
N GLY A 46 -15.25 16.77 18.59
CA GLY A 46 -14.59 16.55 17.30
C GLY A 46 -13.15 16.04 17.42
N GLN A 47 -12.81 15.40 18.54
CA GLN A 47 -11.46 14.89 18.82
C GLN A 47 -11.46 13.37 18.96
N VAL A 48 -10.33 12.75 18.60
CA VAL A 48 -10.03 11.35 18.93
C VAL A 48 -9.02 11.30 20.05
N THR A 49 -9.18 10.34 20.96
CA THR A 49 -8.30 10.16 22.12
C THR A 49 -7.59 8.81 22.09
N PRO A 50 -6.66 8.57 21.14
CA PRO A 50 -5.85 7.35 21.17
C PRO A 50 -5.01 7.35 22.44
N PHE A 51 -5.10 6.26 23.20
CA PHE A 51 -4.34 6.07 24.45
C PHE A 51 -4.51 7.21 25.48
N GLY A 52 -5.64 7.93 25.44
CA GLY A 52 -5.95 9.02 26.37
C GLY A 52 -5.42 10.41 25.97
N ILE A 53 -4.78 10.56 24.81
CA ILE A 53 -4.25 11.85 24.34
C ILE A 53 -5.23 12.46 23.31
N PRO A 54 -5.88 13.60 23.60
CA PRO A 54 -6.79 14.23 22.65
C PRO A 54 -6.03 14.78 21.45
N MET A 55 -6.48 14.44 20.25
CA MET A 55 -5.92 14.94 18.99
C MET A 55 -6.96 15.08 17.90
N HIS A 56 -6.62 15.84 16.86
CA HIS A 56 -7.50 16.03 15.71
C HIS A 56 -7.51 14.78 14.80
N PRO A 57 -8.68 14.29 14.34
CA PRO A 57 -8.78 13.10 13.48
C PRO A 57 -7.93 13.18 12.20
N GLY A 58 -7.80 14.38 11.62
CA GLY A 58 -6.97 14.62 10.45
C GLY A 58 -5.48 14.31 10.64
N SER A 59 -4.98 14.37 11.88
CA SER A 59 -3.57 14.11 12.19
C SER A 59 -3.25 12.62 12.42
N TRP A 60 -4.27 11.78 12.60
CA TRP A 60 -4.09 10.35 12.91
C TRP A 60 -3.24 9.63 11.87
N PHE A 61 -3.52 9.85 10.59
CA PHE A 61 -2.76 9.26 9.48
C PHE A 61 -1.27 9.60 9.53
N SER A 62 -0.93 10.86 9.75
CA SER A 62 0.45 11.33 9.84
C SER A 62 1.20 10.71 11.02
N TYR A 63 0.53 10.54 12.17
CA TYR A 63 1.11 9.83 13.31
C TYR A 63 1.38 8.36 12.99
N CYS A 64 0.44 7.66 12.34
CA CYS A 64 0.66 6.27 11.93
C CYS A 64 1.83 6.15 10.93
N ILE A 65 1.97 7.09 9.99
CA ILE A 65 3.13 7.15 9.09
C ILE A 65 4.41 7.30 9.91
N ALA A 66 4.48 8.30 10.78
CA ALA A 66 5.68 8.58 11.57
C ALA A 66 6.13 7.35 12.38
N VAL A 67 5.20 6.70 13.09
CA VAL A 67 5.47 5.48 13.85
C VAL A 67 5.97 4.36 12.93
N SER A 68 5.32 4.16 11.77
CA SER A 68 5.73 3.11 10.84
C SER A 68 7.13 3.33 10.27
N VAL A 69 7.52 4.58 9.99
CA VAL A 69 8.85 4.93 9.48
C VAL A 69 9.92 4.75 10.56
N ILE A 70 9.63 5.16 11.79
CA ILE A 70 10.52 4.93 12.94
C ILE A 70 10.77 3.42 13.11
N LEU A 71 9.72 2.60 13.06
CA LEU A 71 9.86 1.15 13.12
C LEU A 71 10.70 0.60 11.97
N GLN A 72 10.51 1.11 10.75
CA GLN A 72 11.31 0.73 9.59
C GLN A 72 12.81 1.01 9.79
N VAL A 73 13.19 2.14 10.39
CA VAL A 73 14.59 2.47 10.66
C VAL A 73 15.29 1.39 11.49
N PHE A 74 14.58 0.77 12.44
CA PHE A 74 15.14 -0.29 13.28
C PHE A 74 15.02 -1.69 12.67
N ILE A 75 13.94 -1.95 11.92
CA ILE A 75 13.61 -3.30 11.43
C ILE A 75 14.24 -3.60 10.07
N LEU A 76 14.35 -2.61 9.18
CA LEU A 76 14.84 -2.81 7.82
C LEU A 76 16.33 -3.19 7.74
N PRO A 77 17.27 -2.56 8.49
CA PRO A 77 18.69 -2.94 8.39
C PRO A 77 18.97 -4.39 8.81
N PRO A 78 18.42 -4.92 9.93
CA PRO A 78 18.53 -6.33 10.27
C PRO A 78 17.95 -7.26 9.20
N ILE A 79 16.79 -6.94 8.64
CA ILE A 79 16.18 -7.74 7.56
C ILE A 79 17.11 -7.78 6.35
N GLY A 80 17.64 -6.63 5.92
CA GLY A 80 18.59 -6.56 4.80
C GLY A 80 19.80 -7.45 5.03
N ALA A 81 20.44 -7.34 6.20
CA ALA A 81 21.60 -8.15 6.55
C ALA A 81 21.31 -9.67 6.59
N ILE A 82 20.11 -10.08 7.01
CA ILE A 82 19.69 -11.48 7.00
C ILE A 82 19.46 -11.97 5.57
N VAL A 83 18.77 -11.18 4.75
CA VAL A 83 18.39 -11.58 3.39
C VAL A 83 19.59 -11.58 2.45
N ASP A 84 20.56 -10.69 2.62
CA ASP A 84 21.79 -10.69 1.84
C ASP A 84 22.61 -11.98 2.02
N ARG A 85 22.51 -12.62 3.19
CA ARG A 85 23.16 -13.90 3.49
C ARG A 85 22.28 -15.12 3.26
N SER A 86 20.99 -14.91 2.98
CA SER A 86 20.02 -15.99 2.85
C SER A 86 19.87 -16.45 1.40
N HIS A 87 19.86 -17.77 1.21
CA HIS A 87 19.56 -18.38 -0.09
C HIS A 87 18.05 -18.40 -0.42
N ARG A 88 17.18 -18.04 0.54
CA ARG A 88 15.70 -18.11 0.42
C ARG A 88 15.03 -16.74 0.23
N LYS A 89 15.66 -15.84 -0.53
CA LYS A 89 15.17 -14.47 -0.80
C LYS A 89 13.73 -14.45 -1.34
N ARG A 90 13.36 -15.42 -2.20
CA ARG A 90 12.01 -15.50 -2.81
C ARG A 90 10.91 -15.75 -1.79
N LEU A 91 11.18 -16.62 -0.82
CA LEU A 91 10.23 -16.90 0.25
C LEU A 91 10.08 -15.68 1.16
N SER A 92 11.18 -15.01 1.50
CA SER A 92 11.14 -13.79 2.31
C SER A 92 10.31 -12.69 1.63
N LEU A 93 10.51 -12.49 0.32
CA LEU A 93 9.74 -11.53 -0.46
C LEU A 93 8.24 -11.85 -0.43
N ALA A 94 7.89 -13.12 -0.63
CA ALA A 94 6.51 -13.57 -0.59
C ALA A 94 5.88 -13.33 0.80
N VAL A 95 6.58 -13.66 1.88
CA VAL A 95 6.07 -13.45 3.25
C VAL A 95 5.75 -11.98 3.50
N TRP A 96 6.67 -11.07 3.18
CA TRP A 96 6.44 -9.63 3.38
C TRP A 96 5.35 -9.08 2.46
N ALA A 97 5.31 -9.51 1.20
CA ALA A 97 4.27 -9.09 0.26
C ALA A 97 2.87 -9.58 0.70
N PHE A 98 2.75 -10.85 1.10
CA PHE A 98 1.47 -11.41 1.57
C PHE A 98 1.05 -10.83 2.92
N LEU A 99 1.99 -10.53 3.82
CA LEU A 99 1.69 -9.85 5.08
C LEU A 99 1.13 -8.45 4.84
N GLY A 100 1.75 -7.68 3.93
CA GLY A 100 1.26 -6.36 3.53
C GLY A 100 -0.10 -6.42 2.84
N ALA A 101 -0.30 -7.39 1.95
CA ALA A 101 -1.59 -7.62 1.29
C ALA A 101 -2.68 -8.00 2.30
N ALA A 102 -2.40 -8.91 3.23
CA ALA A 102 -3.33 -9.32 4.28
C ALA A 102 -3.71 -8.16 5.19
N ALA A 103 -2.74 -7.31 5.59
CA ALA A 103 -3.00 -6.11 6.37
C ALA A 103 -3.87 -5.09 5.60
N THR A 104 -3.63 -4.93 4.30
CA THR A 104 -4.44 -4.05 3.43
C THR A 104 -5.86 -4.58 3.24
N ILE A 105 -6.04 -5.88 3.09
CA ILE A 105 -7.36 -6.52 3.05
C ILE A 105 -8.06 -6.35 4.40
N GLY A 106 -7.34 -6.51 5.52
CA GLY A 106 -7.84 -6.24 6.87
C GLY A 106 -8.37 -4.82 7.02
N LEU A 107 -7.67 -3.82 6.48
CA LEU A 107 -8.13 -2.43 6.42
C LEU A 107 -9.44 -2.29 5.64
N ALA A 108 -9.53 -2.92 4.46
CA ALA A 108 -10.72 -2.86 3.62
C ALA A 108 -11.95 -3.52 4.27
N VAL A 109 -11.76 -4.61 5.03
CA VAL A 109 -12.83 -5.24 5.80
C VAL A 109 -13.28 -4.34 6.96
N LEU A 110 -12.34 -3.62 7.58
CA LEU A 110 -12.64 -2.69 8.67
C LEU A 110 -13.51 -1.51 8.22
N SER A 111 -13.45 -1.13 6.93
CA SER A 111 -14.31 -0.10 6.31
C SER A 111 -15.81 -0.43 6.35
N SER A 112 -16.16 -1.71 6.37
CA SER A 112 -17.54 -2.19 6.25
C SER A 112 -18.26 -2.31 7.60
N GLY A 113 -17.58 -1.97 8.71
CA GLY A 113 -18.13 -2.04 10.07
C GLY A 113 -17.84 -0.78 10.89
N SER A 114 -18.34 -0.72 12.14
CA SER A 114 -17.95 0.27 13.15
C SER A 114 -16.53 -0.01 13.65
N GLY A 115 -15.57 0.02 12.73
CA GLY A 115 -14.19 -0.36 12.95
C GLY A 115 -13.47 0.57 13.92
N ASN A 116 -12.71 0.01 14.85
CA ASN A 116 -11.87 0.80 15.76
C ASN A 116 -10.71 1.43 14.97
N TYR A 117 -10.62 2.77 15.00
CA TYR A 117 -9.57 3.53 14.32
C TYR A 117 -8.14 3.16 14.76
N ILE A 118 -7.97 2.66 15.99
CA ILE A 118 -6.68 2.16 16.51
C ILE A 118 -6.25 0.90 15.77
N ILE A 119 -7.18 -0.03 15.54
CA ILE A 119 -6.92 -1.26 14.77
C ILE A 119 -6.61 -0.91 13.31
N GLY A 120 -7.32 0.08 12.75
CA GLY A 120 -6.99 0.62 11.43
C GLY A 120 -5.57 1.19 11.37
N GLY A 121 -5.17 2.01 12.35
CA GLY A 121 -3.80 2.52 12.44
C GLY A 121 -2.76 1.40 12.51
N LEU A 122 -3.02 0.35 13.29
CA LEU A 122 -2.13 -0.80 13.43
C LEU A 122 -1.95 -1.57 12.12
N PHE A 123 -3.05 -1.88 11.41
CA PHE A 123 -2.95 -2.55 10.12
C PHE A 123 -2.19 -1.72 9.10
N PHE A 124 -2.38 -0.39 9.10
CA PHE A 124 -1.60 0.49 8.23
C PHE A 124 -0.10 0.46 8.57
N ILE A 125 0.26 0.50 9.86
CA ILE A 125 1.65 0.41 10.30
C ILE A 125 2.28 -0.91 9.80
N ILE A 126 1.57 -2.03 9.96
CA ILE A 126 2.02 -3.35 9.48
C ILE A 126 2.15 -3.36 7.96
N ALA A 127 1.17 -2.82 7.23
CA ALA A 127 1.19 -2.75 5.77
C ALA A 127 2.38 -1.93 5.27
N ASN A 128 2.61 -0.75 5.84
CA ASN A 128 3.70 0.14 5.45
C ASN A 128 5.08 -0.43 5.82
N LEU A 129 5.20 -1.05 7.00
CA LEU A 129 6.42 -1.75 7.41
C LEU A 129 6.74 -2.93 6.49
N SER A 130 5.73 -3.74 6.16
CA SER A 130 5.88 -4.89 5.27
C SER A 130 6.26 -4.48 3.85
N PHE A 131 5.70 -3.37 3.37
CA PHE A 131 6.09 -2.74 2.10
C PHE A 131 7.56 -2.31 2.12
N GLY A 132 8.02 -1.62 3.17
CA GLY A 132 9.43 -1.26 3.31
C GLY A 132 10.35 -2.50 3.32
N ALA A 133 9.95 -3.55 4.05
CA ALA A 133 10.70 -4.81 4.11
C ALA A 133 10.76 -5.50 2.75
N SER A 134 9.64 -5.57 2.01
CA SER A 134 9.61 -6.20 0.70
C SER A 134 10.49 -5.46 -0.31
N VAL A 135 10.59 -4.13 -0.24
CA VAL A 135 11.52 -3.33 -1.06
C VAL A 135 12.98 -3.66 -0.73
N VAL A 136 13.35 -3.74 0.54
CA VAL A 136 14.72 -4.13 0.94
C VAL A 136 15.07 -5.51 0.42
N VAL A 137 14.15 -6.47 0.55
CA VAL A 137 14.35 -7.82 0.00
C VAL A 137 14.46 -7.79 -1.53
N ALA A 138 13.63 -7.02 -2.22
CA ALA A 138 13.70 -6.87 -3.68
C ALA A 138 15.04 -6.30 -4.16
N ASN A 139 15.62 -5.35 -3.43
CA ASN A 139 16.93 -4.79 -3.75
C ASN A 139 18.06 -5.82 -3.60
N SER A 140 17.96 -6.73 -2.62
CA SER A 140 18.95 -7.81 -2.44
C SER A 140 19.02 -8.80 -3.62
N PHE A 141 17.97 -8.89 -4.45
CA PHE A 141 17.96 -9.72 -5.66
C PHE A 141 18.79 -9.11 -6.79
N LEU A 142 18.99 -7.78 -6.81
CA LEU A 142 19.74 -7.13 -7.86
C LEU A 142 21.19 -7.66 -7.93
N ASN A 143 21.75 -8.03 -6.77
CA ASN A 143 23.06 -8.66 -6.66
C ASN A 143 23.16 -10.00 -7.40
N ASP A 144 22.06 -10.74 -7.51
CA ASP A 144 21.99 -12.05 -8.17
C ASP A 144 21.59 -11.93 -9.65
N LEU A 145 20.98 -10.81 -10.04
CA LEU A 145 20.40 -10.59 -11.38
C LEU A 145 21.36 -9.85 -12.33
N ALA A 146 22.36 -9.14 -11.81
CA ALA A 146 23.28 -8.32 -12.60
C ALA A 146 24.71 -8.39 -12.06
N THR A 147 25.68 -8.40 -12.98
CA THR A 147 27.10 -8.22 -12.62
C THR A 147 27.32 -6.81 -12.08
N PRO A 148 28.37 -6.55 -11.30
CA PRO A 148 28.63 -5.24 -10.69
C PRO A 148 28.54 -4.07 -11.69
N GLU A 149 28.97 -4.28 -12.93
CA GLU A 149 29.00 -3.28 -14.01
C GLU A 149 27.62 -3.04 -14.63
N GLU A 150 26.72 -4.04 -14.60
CA GLU A 150 25.38 -3.95 -15.16
C GLU A 150 24.31 -3.49 -14.16
N ARG A 151 24.60 -3.50 -12.85
CA ARG A 151 23.62 -3.24 -11.78
C ARG A 151 22.93 -1.88 -11.92
N ASP A 152 23.69 -0.82 -12.20
CA ASP A 152 23.13 0.53 -12.36
C ASP A 152 22.20 0.63 -13.57
N SER A 153 22.56 -0.01 -14.68
CA SER A 153 21.74 -0.06 -15.90
C SER A 153 20.47 -0.89 -15.70
N VAL A 154 20.57 -2.04 -15.05
CA VAL A 154 19.40 -2.90 -14.75
C VAL A 154 18.47 -2.22 -13.76
N SER A 155 19.01 -1.58 -12.73
CA SER A 155 18.23 -0.84 -11.72
C SER A 155 17.50 0.35 -12.33
N SER A 156 18.20 1.21 -13.07
CA SER A 156 17.61 2.40 -13.71
C SER A 156 16.54 2.03 -14.73
N ARG A 157 16.73 0.94 -15.49
CA ARG A 157 15.70 0.42 -16.40
C ARG A 157 14.48 -0.14 -15.66
N GLY A 158 14.71 -0.81 -14.53
CA GLY A 158 13.64 -1.27 -13.65
C GLY A 158 12.82 -0.09 -13.13
N TRP A 159 13.49 0.88 -12.52
CA TRP A 159 12.86 2.07 -11.98
C TRP A 159 12.11 2.88 -13.05
N ALA A 160 12.70 3.05 -14.25
CA ALA A 160 12.04 3.72 -15.37
C ALA A 160 10.80 2.96 -15.88
N PHE A 161 10.84 1.63 -15.88
CA PHE A 161 9.69 0.79 -16.21
C PHE A 161 8.60 0.89 -15.13
N GLY A 162 8.99 0.79 -13.85
CA GLY A 162 8.11 0.94 -12.69
C GLY A 162 7.36 2.27 -12.71
N TYR A 163 8.05 3.39 -12.97
CA TYR A 163 7.41 4.71 -13.07
C TYR A 163 6.52 4.86 -14.32
N ARG A 164 6.97 4.39 -15.48
CA ARG A 164 6.20 4.51 -16.73
C ARG A 164 4.89 3.72 -16.67
N VAL A 165 4.87 2.59 -15.99
CA VAL A 165 3.70 1.70 -15.91
C VAL A 165 2.95 1.83 -14.57
N GLY A 166 3.58 2.33 -13.51
CA GLY A 166 2.98 2.65 -12.20
C GLY A 166 2.40 4.07 -12.09
N GLY A 167 2.83 5.00 -12.95
CA GLY A 167 2.26 6.36 -13.06
C GLY A 167 0.80 6.42 -13.56
N PRO A 168 0.37 5.59 -14.56
CA PRO A 168 -1.01 5.59 -15.03
C PRO A 168 -2.06 5.24 -13.95
N PRO A 169 -1.84 4.27 -13.03
CA PRO A 169 -2.68 4.07 -11.84
C PRO A 169 -2.82 5.31 -10.95
N LEU A 170 -1.73 6.07 -10.72
CA LEU A 170 -1.74 7.31 -9.91
C LEU A 170 -2.52 8.44 -10.59
N LEU A 171 -2.57 8.50 -11.92
CA LEU A 171 -3.39 9.48 -12.63
C LEU A 171 -4.85 9.01 -12.79
N GLY A 172 -5.08 7.72 -13.03
CA GLY A 172 -6.41 7.16 -13.26
C GLY A 172 -7.27 7.10 -11.99
N THR A 173 -6.70 6.74 -10.85
CA THR A 173 -7.45 6.57 -9.58
C THR A 173 -8.04 7.89 -9.02
N PRO A 174 -7.30 9.00 -8.88
CA PRO A 174 -7.87 10.26 -8.43
C PRO A 174 -8.84 10.86 -9.46
N VAL A 175 -8.64 10.67 -10.77
CA VAL A 175 -9.59 11.13 -11.80
C VAL A 175 -10.94 10.41 -11.66
N VAL A 176 -10.94 9.09 -11.43
CA VAL A 176 -12.17 8.32 -11.18
C VAL A 176 -12.83 8.75 -9.88
N VAL A 177 -12.06 8.95 -8.80
CA VAL A 177 -12.58 9.43 -7.50
C VAL A 177 -13.17 10.84 -7.61
N LEU A 178 -12.51 11.76 -8.32
CA LEU A 178 -13.00 13.12 -8.55
C LEU A 178 -14.25 13.13 -9.42
N ARG A 179 -14.30 12.27 -10.45
CA ARG A 179 -15.48 12.12 -11.31
C ARG A 179 -16.66 11.55 -10.51
N CYS A 180 -16.40 10.61 -9.60
CA CYS A 180 -17.41 10.06 -8.70
C CYS A 180 -17.89 11.09 -7.66
N LYS A 181 -17.00 11.87 -7.03
CA LYS A 181 -17.38 12.99 -6.14
C LYS A 181 -18.20 14.05 -6.88
N ARG A 182 -17.91 14.31 -8.16
CA ARG A 182 -18.67 15.24 -9.02
C ARG A 182 -20.09 14.70 -9.30
N ILE A 183 -20.23 13.41 -9.56
CA ILE A 183 -21.53 12.73 -9.72
C ILE A 183 -22.30 12.70 -8.39
N ARG A 184 -21.61 12.52 -7.25
CA ARG A 184 -22.19 12.57 -5.88
C ARG A 184 -22.77 13.94 -5.51
N ARG A 185 -22.20 15.03 -6.03
CA ARG A 185 -22.76 16.39 -5.86
C ARG A 185 -24.01 16.66 -6.72
N SER A 186 -24.25 15.84 -7.76
CA SER A 186 -25.40 15.96 -8.66
C SER A 186 -26.67 15.26 -8.14
N HIS A 187 -26.54 14.14 -7.42
CA HIS A 187 -27.69 13.36 -6.93
C HIS A 187 -28.08 13.68 -5.47
N ARG A 188 -29.31 14.18 -5.27
CA ARG A 188 -29.85 14.68 -4.00
C ARG A 188 -30.52 13.61 -3.12
N THR A 189 -30.65 12.36 -3.55
CA THR A 189 -31.46 11.33 -2.87
C THR A 189 -30.65 10.38 -1.98
N ARG A 190 -31.14 10.14 -0.76
CA ARG A 190 -30.51 9.35 0.32
C ARG A 190 -30.23 7.88 -0.04
N HIS A 191 -30.99 7.30 -0.98
CA HIS A 191 -30.89 5.89 -1.33
C HIS A 191 -29.66 5.58 -2.21
N SER A 192 -29.26 6.50 -3.09
CA SER A 192 -28.09 6.35 -3.97
C SER A 192 -26.75 6.54 -3.24
N ARG A 193 -26.75 7.17 -2.06
CA ARG A 193 -25.55 7.36 -1.24
C ARG A 193 -25.05 6.07 -0.60
N ARG A 194 -25.94 5.19 -0.13
CA ARG A 194 -25.55 3.91 0.53
C ARG A 194 -24.96 2.88 -0.43
N LEU A 195 -25.43 2.84 -1.67
CA LEU A 195 -24.78 2.03 -2.72
C LEU A 195 -23.34 2.53 -2.92
N CYS A 196 -23.15 3.86 -2.95
CA CYS A 196 -21.87 4.59 -3.00
C CYS A 196 -20.85 4.26 -1.90
N ASP A 197 -21.33 3.97 -0.70
CA ASP A 197 -20.44 3.76 0.44
C ASP A 197 -20.02 2.28 0.58
N ASN A 198 -20.88 1.31 0.24
CA ASN A 198 -20.58 -0.13 0.42
C ASN A 198 -20.00 -0.85 -0.82
N GLY A 199 -20.33 -0.40 -2.05
CA GLY A 199 -19.89 -1.08 -3.28
C GLY A 199 -18.48 -0.72 -3.78
N TYR A 200 -17.85 0.31 -3.21
CA TYR A 200 -16.81 1.09 -3.91
C TYR A 200 -15.41 0.73 -3.41
N MET A 201 -15.25 0.43 -2.12
CA MET A 201 -13.99 -0.12 -1.63
C MET A 201 -13.78 -1.57 -2.08
N VAL A 202 -14.82 -2.40 -1.98
CA VAL A 202 -14.76 -3.79 -2.43
C VAL A 202 -14.66 -3.86 -3.95
N GLY A 203 -15.44 -3.06 -4.68
CA GLY A 203 -15.43 -3.06 -6.15
C GLY A 203 -14.11 -2.62 -6.78
N LEU A 204 -13.40 -1.64 -6.19
CA LEU A 204 -12.11 -1.16 -6.74
C LEU A 204 -10.96 -2.14 -6.46
N VAL A 205 -10.95 -2.76 -5.27
CA VAL A 205 -10.02 -3.85 -4.94
C VAL A 205 -10.29 -5.08 -5.81
N HIS A 206 -11.56 -5.41 -6.06
CA HIS A 206 -11.96 -6.52 -6.92
C HIS A 206 -11.64 -6.27 -8.40
N LEU A 207 -11.80 -5.03 -8.90
CA LEU A 207 -11.41 -4.67 -10.27
C LEU A 207 -9.89 -4.70 -10.46
N CYS A 208 -9.12 -4.28 -9.44
CA CYS A 208 -7.67 -4.34 -9.45
C CYS A 208 -7.15 -5.78 -9.39
N LEU A 209 -7.73 -6.65 -8.54
CA LEU A 209 -7.38 -8.07 -8.50
C LEU A 209 -7.76 -8.80 -9.81
N HIS A 210 -8.92 -8.49 -10.39
CA HIS A 210 -9.37 -9.15 -11.62
C HIS A 210 -8.50 -8.81 -12.83
N HIS A 211 -7.92 -7.61 -12.88
CA HIS A 211 -6.97 -7.22 -13.94
C HIS A 211 -5.55 -7.75 -13.74
N VAL A 212 -5.15 -8.04 -12.49
CA VAL A 212 -3.80 -8.55 -12.16
C VAL A 212 -3.75 -10.08 -12.20
N VAL A 213 -4.86 -10.78 -11.95
CA VAL A 213 -4.92 -12.26 -11.96
C VAL A 213 -5.33 -12.84 -13.33
N ALA A 214 -5.96 -12.04 -14.20
CA ALA A 214 -6.42 -12.49 -15.52
C ALA A 214 -5.39 -12.31 -16.67
N ARG A 215 -4.10 -12.12 -16.38
CA ARG A 215 -3.01 -12.10 -17.38
C ARG A 215 -1.77 -12.84 -16.91
#